data_AF-A0A1W1E0J3-F1
#
_entry.id   AF-A0A1W1E0J3-F1
#
_cell.length_a   1.000
_cell.length_b   1.000
_cell.length_c   1.000
_cell.angle_alpha   90.00
_cell.angle_beta   90.00
_cell.angle_gamma   90.00
#
_symmetry.space_group_name_H-M   'P 1'
#
loop_
_entity.id
_entity.type
_entity.pdbx_description
1 polymer ?
#
loop_
_entity_poly.entity_id
_entity_poly.type
_entity_poly.pdbx_seq_one_letter_code
_entity_poly.pdbx_strand_id
1 'polypeptide(L)' 'MPISAFFNEGSLSEKISDFKTDDFRASAGVAFTWLTPIGPLGIYAAKPLLKKADDKTKTFEFTIGTTF' A
#
# COMPACT_ATOMS: atom_id res chain seq x y z
N MET A 1 -7.84 19.06 -3.13
CA MET A 1 -6.73 18.15 -2.76
C MET A 1 -7.21 17.30 -1.59
N PRO A 2 -7.62 16.05 -1.80
CA PRO A 2 -8.02 15.18 -0.70
C PRO A 2 -6.80 14.63 0.04
N ILE A 3 -6.93 14.59 1.37
CA ILE A 3 -6.11 13.78 2.27
C ILE A 3 -7.00 12.66 2.76
N SER A 4 -6.48 11.43 2.77
CA SER A 4 -7.15 10.28 3.37
C SER A 4 -6.19 9.53 4.28
N ALA A 5 -6.75 8.91 5.31
CA ALA A 5 -6.11 7.82 6.01
C ALA A 5 -6.64 6.51 5.44
N PHE A 6 -5.81 5.47 5.40
CA PHE A 6 -6.20 4.15 4.94
C PHE A 6 -5.63 3.05 5.81
N PHE A 7 -6.33 1.92 5.80
CA PHE A 7 -5.88 0.66 6.36
C PHE A 7 -6.04 -0.39 5.26
N ASN A 8 -4.95 -1.08 4.95
CA ASN A 8 -4.91 -2.11 3.92
C ASN A 8 -4.53 -3.44 4.55
N GLU A 9 -5.28 -4.46 4.19
CA GLU A 9 -5.00 -5.86 4.51
C GLU A 9 -4.85 -6.67 3.22
N GLY A 10 -4.06 -7.74 3.26
CA GLY A 10 -3.85 -8.63 2.13
C GLY A 10 -3.21 -9.94 2.55
N SER A 11 -3.37 -10.98 1.74
CA SER A 11 -2.72 -12.27 1.95
C SER A 11 -2.36 -12.84 0.59
N LEU A 12 -1.24 -13.55 0.51
CA LEU A 12 -0.82 -14.25 -0.70
C LEU A 12 -0.44 -15.69 -0.33
N SER A 13 -1.16 -16.65 -0.90
CA SER A 13 -0.88 -18.08 -0.75
C SER A 13 -1.07 -18.77 -2.10
N GLU A 14 -0.14 -19.66 -2.47
CA GLU A 14 -0.14 -20.34 -3.78
C GLU A 14 -1.26 -21.38 -3.93
N LYS A 15 -1.70 -21.97 -2.80
CA LYS A 15 -2.80 -22.93 -2.74
C LYS A 15 -3.68 -22.63 -1.54
N ILE A 16 -4.99 -22.83 -1.71
CA ILE A 16 -5.98 -22.68 -0.62
C ILE A 16 -5.67 -23.66 0.52
N SER A 17 -5.16 -24.87 0.20
CA SER A 17 -4.80 -25.90 1.17
C SER A 17 -3.57 -25.55 2.02
N ASP A 18 -2.72 -24.63 1.56
CA ASP A 18 -1.48 -24.23 2.22
C ASP A 18 -1.57 -22.83 2.85
N PHE A 19 -2.78 -22.29 2.99
CA PHE A 19 -3.01 -20.98 3.59
C PHE A 19 -2.53 -20.97 5.05
N LYS A 20 -1.47 -20.22 5.33
CA LYS A 20 -0.97 -20.02 6.70
C LYS A 20 -1.48 -18.70 7.22
N THR A 21 -1.87 -18.65 8.50
CA THR A 21 -2.24 -17.41 9.19
C THR A 21 -1.12 -16.36 9.15
N ASP A 22 0.12 -16.81 9.06
CA ASP A 22 1.31 -15.97 8.91
C ASP A 22 1.39 -15.30 7.52
N ASP A 23 0.68 -15.76 6.49
CA ASP A 23 0.69 -15.15 5.15
C ASP A 23 -0.07 -13.82 5.07
N PHE A 24 -0.81 -13.48 6.13
CA PHE A 24 -1.54 -12.23 6.23
C PHE A 24 -0.60 -11.03 6.41
N ARG A 25 -0.95 -9.91 5.77
CA ARG A 25 -0.26 -8.63 5.80
C ARG A 25 -1.26 -7.52 6.06
N ALA A 26 -0.83 -6.57 6.87
CA ALA A 26 -1.62 -5.39 7.18
C ALA A 26 -0.72 -4.16 7.22
N SER A 27 -1.25 -3.03 6.78
CA SER A 27 -0.57 -1.75 6.80
C SER A 27 -1.59 -0.63 7.03
N ALA A 28 -1.12 0.46 7.62
CA ALA A 28 -1.91 1.69 7.75
C ALA A 28 -1.09 2.87 7.23
N GLY A 29 -1.77 3.85 6.66
CA GLY A 29 -1.09 4.97 6.04
C GLY A 29 -1.98 6.17 5.80
N VAL A 30 -1.37 7.19 5.20
CA VAL A 30 -2.03 8.38 4.70
C VAL A 30 -1.73 8.55 3.23
N ALA A 31 -2.71 9.05 2.49
CA ALA A 31 -2.57 9.40 1.10
C ALA A 31 -2.93 10.87 0.91
N PHE A 32 -2.16 11.53 0.06
CA PHE A 32 -2.44 12.86 -0.44
C PHE A 32 -2.54 12.78 -1.96
N THR A 33 -3.66 13.26 -2.50
CA THR A 33 -3.87 13.31 -3.95
C THR A 33 -4.05 14.74 -4.40
N TRP A 34 -3.36 15.11 -5.47
CA TRP A 34 -3.46 16.43 -6.07
C TRP A 34 -3.53 16.32 -7.59
N LEU A 35 -4.63 16.82 -8.18
CA LEU A 35 -4.69 17.02 -9.62
C LEU A 35 -3.92 18.30 -9.98
N THR A 36 -2.75 18.13 -10.60
CA THR A 36 -1.88 19.23 -11.03
C THR A 36 -2.13 19.56 -12.51
N PRO A 37 -1.64 20.71 -13.02
CA PRO A 37 -1.72 21.03 -14.45
C PRO A 37 -1.03 20.03 -15.37
N ILE A 38 -0.07 19.25 -14.86
CA ILE A 38 0.70 18.24 -15.60
C ILE A 38 0.19 16.81 -15.37
N GLY A 39 -0.89 16.63 -14.58
CA GLY A 39 -1.52 15.35 -14.32
C GLY A 39 -1.75 15.03 -12.84
N PRO A 40 -2.33 13.86 -12.53
CA PRO A 40 -2.52 13.40 -11.17
C PRO A 40 -1.18 13.18 -10.45
N LEU A 41 -1.09 13.68 -9.23
CA LEU A 41 -0.03 13.39 -8.27
C LEU A 41 -0.63 12.63 -7.10
N GLY A 42 -0.11 11.44 -6.82
CA GLY A 42 -0.39 10.68 -5.59
C GLY A 42 0.84 10.62 -4.71
N ILE A 43 0.69 10.85 -3.41
CA ILE A 43 1.74 10.63 -2.41
C ILE A 43 1.16 9.74 -1.32
N TYR A 44 1.87 8.67 -1.01
CA TYR A 44 1.44 7.63 -0.07
C TYR A 44 2.54 7.39 0.95
N ALA A 45 2.19 7.49 2.23
CA ALA A 45 3.07 7.11 3.32
C ALA A 45 2.37 6.03 4.15
N ALA A 46 2.96 4.84 4.19
CA ALA A 46 2.39 3.68 4.85
C ALA A 46 3.39 3.00 5.77
N LYS A 47 2.90 2.48 6.89
CA LYS A 47 3.67 1.65 7.81
C LYS A 47 3.08 0.24 7.81
N PRO A 48 3.89 -0.81 7.58
CA PRO A 48 3.42 -2.17 7.77
C PRO A 48 3.18 -2.41 9.26
N LEU A 49 1.99 -2.93 9.57
CA LEU A 49 1.58 -3.36 10.91
C LEU A 49 1.87 -4.84 11.12
N LEU A 50 1.66 -5.65 10.07
CA LEU A 50 1.97 -7.07 10.02
C LEU A 50 2.83 -7.36 8.80
N LYS A 51 4.04 -7.89 9.01
CA LYS A 51 5.03 -8.24 7.97
C LYS A 51 5.84 -9.48 8.37
N LYS A 52 6.33 -10.24 7.40
CA LYS A 52 7.36 -11.26 7.58
C LYS A 52 8.75 -10.67 7.44
N ALA A 53 9.74 -11.41 7.94
CA ALA A 53 11.14 -11.02 7.91
C ALA A 53 11.69 -10.79 6.49
N ASP A 54 11.18 -11.54 5.51
CA ASP A 54 11.63 -11.48 4.11
C ASP A 54 10.81 -10.51 3.23
N ASP A 55 9.83 -9.80 3.81
CA ASP A 55 9.02 -8.87 3.03
C ASP A 55 9.80 -7.61 2.64
N LYS A 56 9.74 -7.28 1.35
CA LYS A 56 10.20 -5.99 0.85
C LYS A 56 9.17 -4.91 1.21
N THR A 57 9.50 -4.11 2.22
CA THR A 57 8.65 -3.00 2.66
C THR A 57 9.01 -1.71 1.91
N LYS A 58 8.00 -1.00 1.42
CA LYS A 58 8.11 0.39 0.93
C LYS A 58 7.23 1.30 1.77
N THR A 59 7.82 2.26 2.47
CA THR A 59 7.09 3.13 3.41
C THR A 59 6.64 4.45 2.80
N PHE A 60 7.21 4.83 1.66
CA PHE A 60 6.87 6.03 0.93
C PHE A 60 6.81 5.74 -0.57
N GLU A 61 5.75 6.22 -1.21
CA GLU A 61 5.56 6.11 -2.65
C GLU A 61 4.93 7.38 -3.19
N PHE A 62 5.30 7.74 -4.42
CA PHE A 62 4.63 8.80 -5.16
C PHE A 62 4.40 8.37 -6.60
N THR A 63 3.33 8.91 -7.20
CA THR A 63 2.95 8.67 -8.60
C THR A 63 2.73 10.00 -9.29
N ILE A 64 3.22 10.15 -10.51
CA ILE A 64 3.03 11.35 -11.36
C ILE A 64 2.50 10.91 -12.71
N GLY A 65 1.40 11.51 -13.15
CA GLY A 65 0.79 11.24 -14.45
C GLY A 65 -0.29 10.17 -14.38
N THR A 66 -0.51 9.48 -15.50
CA THR A 66 -1.50 8.39 -15.58
C THR A 66 -0.86 7.07 -15.13
N THR A 67 -1.34 6.49 -14.03
CA THR A 67 -0.99 5.13 -13.61
C THR A 67 -1.76 4.12 -14.47
N PHE A 68 -1.08 3.08 -14.96
CA PHE A 68 -1.66 1.89 -15.61
C PHE A 68 -1.45 0.68 -14.70
#